data_AF-A0A6P0S9L5-F1
#
_entry.id   AF-A0A6P0S9L5-F1
#
_cell.length_a   1.000
_cell.length_b   1.000
_cell.length_c   1.000
_cell.angle_alpha   90.00
_cell.angle_beta   90.00
_cell.angle_gamma   90.00
#
_symmetry.space_group_name_H-M   'P 1'
#
loop_
_entity.id
_entity.type
_entity.pdbx_description
1 polymer ?
#
loop_
_entity_poly.entity_id
_entity_poly.type
_entity_poly.pdbx_seq_one_letter_code
_entity_poly.pdbx_strand_id
1 'polypeptide(L)'
;RIVLIGSTAESLKDNFQTSYTTQLMPGVVIHANLASQIVSAAMEGRPLLKVWREPGEWLWTIICSFVGATGCWLLLQSNQLNQQLWLKWTVLVLSITLGEGILITGSYVAFLASWWLPVVSPLVAFTGSAVLIIFYHSFWLQQEKADLEILLETTTEHFHSVEAVLQDQTEEAIRAGEKRLIQFLEAVPVGVAVIDANGKPYYLNHKAQELFGKGVETSTSSEEFAEVYQNYVAGTDQLYPVENLPLMRALRGESSAVDDIDIHQGDKIIPIEAWGTPIYDEEGNIRYAIVAFQDITERKRAEAERMRFTNELYQLNQANARFVPRQFLQLLNKQSIVDVKLGEAVQKEMSILFADIRSFTTLSERMSIEDNFKFINAYLSRMEPAIAENYGFIDKYIGDAIMALFSGCADDAVKAAIAMLRRLAEYNLLRQVEERSTIHIGVGINTGSLMLGTVGGPNRMDGTVISDAVNLAARLETLTKDYGVSLLISHHTFLQLNHPVEYAFRAIDRVTVKGKSEMVFVFEVFEVDPPELRKGKLATKSTFEQALWRYHQDCFQEAAELLQDCLKINPADRAAQIYLERCQAKCENK
;
A
#
# COMPACT_ATOMS: atom_id res chain seq x y z
N ARG A 1 -104.26 -8.41 -86.98
CA ARG A 1 -104.54 -8.25 -85.53
C ARG A 1 -103.39 -8.92 -84.79
N ILE A 2 -102.76 -8.25 -83.83
CA ILE A 2 -101.77 -8.86 -82.95
C ILE A 2 -102.55 -9.42 -81.75
N VAL A 3 -102.36 -10.71 -81.44
CA VAL A 3 -102.97 -11.36 -80.28
C VAL A 3 -101.83 -11.79 -79.36
N LEU A 4 -101.81 -11.25 -78.15
CA LEU A 4 -100.84 -11.58 -77.12
C LEU A 4 -101.50 -12.55 -76.14
N ILE A 5 -100.92 -13.73 -75.98
CA ILE A 5 -101.36 -14.75 -75.03
C ILE A 5 -100.30 -14.81 -73.93
N GLY A 6 -100.72 -14.61 -72.69
CA GLY A 6 -99.88 -14.62 -71.50
C GLY A 6 -100.76 -14.78 -70.27
N SER A 7 -100.15 -15.13 -69.14
CA SER A 7 -100.92 -15.37 -67.92
C SER A 7 -101.24 -14.06 -67.20
N THR A 8 -102.38 -14.05 -66.51
CA THR A 8 -102.78 -12.98 -65.58
C THR A 8 -102.95 -13.51 -64.15
N ALA A 9 -102.47 -14.73 -63.87
CA ALA A 9 -102.61 -15.36 -62.57
C ALA A 9 -101.65 -14.73 -61.54
N GLU A 10 -102.20 -14.22 -60.44
CA GLU A 10 -101.42 -13.55 -59.37
C GLU A 10 -100.32 -14.44 -58.77
N SER A 11 -100.50 -15.77 -58.78
CA SER A 11 -99.52 -16.74 -58.29
C SER A 11 -98.18 -16.71 -59.04
N LEU A 12 -98.17 -16.29 -60.31
CA LEU A 12 -96.95 -16.14 -61.11
C LEU A 12 -96.22 -14.82 -60.82
N LYS A 13 -96.87 -13.87 -60.13
CA LYS A 13 -96.34 -12.54 -59.80
C LYS A 13 -95.86 -11.71 -61.00
N ASP A 14 -96.36 -12.00 -62.20
CA ASP A 14 -96.11 -11.21 -63.43
C ASP A 14 -96.95 -9.92 -63.45
N ASN A 15 -96.92 -9.17 -62.35
CA ASN A 15 -97.79 -8.03 -62.06
C ASN A 15 -96.93 -6.80 -61.74
N PHE A 16 -96.94 -5.80 -62.62
CA PHE A 16 -96.10 -4.60 -62.48
C PHE A 16 -96.94 -3.37 -62.15
N GLN A 17 -96.36 -2.49 -61.34
CA GLN A 17 -96.92 -1.16 -61.11
C GLN A 17 -96.63 -0.28 -62.31
N THR A 18 -97.65 0.44 -62.82
CA THR A 18 -97.48 1.37 -63.95
C THR A 18 -97.93 2.77 -63.54
N SER A 19 -97.36 3.81 -64.13
CA SER A 19 -97.71 5.20 -63.81
C SER A 19 -99.14 5.60 -64.20
N TYR A 20 -99.87 4.74 -64.93
CA TYR A 20 -101.22 5.01 -65.42
C TYR A 20 -102.35 4.54 -64.48
N THR A 21 -102.06 3.65 -63.53
CA THR A 21 -103.05 3.13 -62.57
C THR A 21 -102.37 2.72 -61.27
N THR A 22 -103.06 2.91 -60.14
CA THR A 22 -102.58 2.47 -58.82
C THR A 22 -102.69 0.96 -58.62
N GLN A 23 -103.41 0.24 -59.50
CA GLN A 23 -103.48 -1.22 -59.49
C GLN A 23 -102.36 -1.85 -60.31
N LEU A 24 -101.84 -3.00 -59.86
CA LEU A 24 -100.84 -3.76 -60.61
C LEU A 24 -101.45 -4.30 -61.91
N MET A 25 -100.75 -4.13 -63.02
CA MET A 25 -101.14 -4.70 -64.32
C MET A 25 -100.32 -5.94 -64.65
N PRO A 26 -100.95 -7.03 -65.14
CA PRO A 26 -100.21 -8.18 -65.66
C PRO A 26 -99.27 -7.79 -66.81
N GLY A 27 -98.08 -8.40 -66.89
CA GLY A 27 -97.06 -8.10 -67.89
C GLY A 27 -97.58 -8.17 -69.32
N VAL A 28 -98.41 -9.19 -69.62
CA VAL A 28 -99.08 -9.32 -70.93
C VAL A 28 -99.96 -8.11 -71.30
N VAL A 29 -100.63 -7.48 -70.33
CA VAL A 29 -101.47 -6.29 -70.55
C VAL A 29 -100.61 -5.05 -70.85
N ILE A 30 -99.45 -4.93 -70.18
CA ILE A 30 -98.49 -3.85 -70.43
C ILE A 30 -97.90 -3.97 -71.83
N HIS A 31 -97.49 -5.17 -72.25
CA HIS A 31 -97.04 -5.43 -73.61
C HIS A 31 -98.13 -5.18 -74.66
N ALA A 32 -99.40 -5.48 -74.36
CA ALA A 32 -100.52 -5.15 -75.24
C ALA A 32 -100.74 -3.63 -75.38
N ASN A 33 -100.65 -2.86 -74.28
CA ASN A 33 -100.74 -1.41 -74.31
C ASN A 33 -99.56 -0.77 -75.10
N LEU A 34 -98.33 -1.25 -74.89
CA LEU A 34 -97.16 -0.80 -75.65
C LEU A 34 -97.28 -1.11 -77.15
N ALA A 35 -97.67 -2.33 -77.51
CA ALA A 35 -97.92 -2.71 -78.90
C ALA A 35 -99.03 -1.86 -79.53
N SER A 36 -100.11 -1.57 -78.78
CA SER A 36 -101.19 -0.69 -79.20
C SER A 36 -100.68 0.73 -79.47
N GLN A 37 -99.91 1.33 -78.55
CA GLN A 37 -99.33 2.67 -78.74
C GLN A 37 -98.40 2.76 -79.96
N ILE A 38 -97.54 1.75 -80.17
CA ILE A 38 -96.63 1.71 -81.32
C ILE A 38 -97.41 1.60 -82.64
N VAL A 39 -98.42 0.74 -82.70
CA VAL A 39 -99.29 0.60 -83.90
C VAL A 39 -100.07 1.88 -84.17
N SER A 40 -100.66 2.51 -83.14
CA SER A 40 -101.38 3.77 -83.29
C SER A 40 -100.45 4.92 -83.70
N ALA A 41 -99.22 5.00 -83.18
CA ALA A 41 -98.24 5.99 -83.63
C ALA A 41 -97.88 5.79 -85.12
N ALA A 42 -97.69 4.55 -85.57
CA ALA A 42 -97.38 4.24 -86.97
C ALA A 42 -98.56 4.47 -87.93
N MET A 43 -99.81 4.27 -87.47
CA MET A 43 -101.01 4.44 -88.29
C MET A 43 -101.56 5.88 -88.29
N GLU A 44 -101.53 6.57 -87.16
CA GLU A 44 -102.12 7.91 -86.99
C GLU A 44 -101.11 9.06 -87.11
N GLY A 45 -99.82 8.75 -87.31
CA GLY A 45 -98.77 9.75 -87.54
C GLY A 45 -98.44 10.63 -86.31
N ARG A 46 -98.79 10.19 -85.10
CA ARG A 46 -98.49 10.94 -83.86
C ARG A 46 -96.98 10.96 -83.60
N PRO A 47 -96.35 12.13 -83.35
CA PRO A 47 -94.95 12.19 -83.01
C PRO A 47 -94.69 11.55 -81.64
N LEU A 48 -93.68 10.68 -81.57
CA LEU A 48 -93.20 10.11 -80.32
C LEU A 48 -92.39 11.15 -79.54
N LEU A 49 -92.49 11.12 -78.20
CA LEU A 49 -91.71 11.99 -77.32
C LEU A 49 -90.20 11.80 -77.56
N LYS A 50 -89.48 12.91 -77.74
CA LYS A 50 -88.02 12.88 -77.88
C LYS A 50 -87.40 12.92 -76.49
N VAL A 51 -86.87 11.78 -76.07
CA VAL A 51 -86.11 11.64 -74.81
C VAL A 51 -84.62 11.77 -75.14
N TRP A 52 -83.83 12.36 -74.24
CA TRP A 52 -82.37 12.27 -74.34
C TRP A 52 -81.89 10.84 -74.08
N ARG A 53 -80.76 10.49 -74.67
CA ARG A 53 -80.03 9.28 -74.25
C ARG A 53 -79.42 9.55 -72.88
N GLU A 54 -79.30 8.53 -72.03
CA GLU A 54 -78.76 8.66 -70.66
C GLU A 54 -77.50 9.55 -70.56
N PRO A 55 -76.47 9.48 -71.43
CA PRO A 55 -75.30 10.36 -71.33
C PRO A 55 -75.60 11.85 -71.43
N GLY A 56 -76.67 12.24 -72.14
CA GLY A 56 -77.14 13.62 -72.22
C GLY A 56 -77.81 14.09 -70.93
N GLU A 57 -78.57 13.21 -70.26
CA GLU A 57 -79.18 13.48 -68.95
C GLU A 57 -78.12 13.59 -67.84
N TRP A 58 -77.08 12.75 -67.89
CA TRP A 58 -75.90 12.87 -67.02
C TRP A 58 -75.17 14.20 -67.25
N LEU A 59 -74.86 14.56 -68.50
CA LEU A 59 -74.19 15.81 -68.84
C LEU A 59 -74.98 17.03 -68.36
N TRP A 60 -76.30 17.03 -68.55
CA TRP A 60 -77.19 18.09 -68.09
C TRP A 60 -77.19 18.24 -66.56
N THR A 61 -77.25 17.12 -65.84
CA THR A 61 -77.17 17.11 -64.38
C THR A 61 -75.82 17.66 -63.88
N ILE A 62 -74.72 17.31 -64.55
CA ILE A 62 -73.37 17.83 -64.26
C ILE A 62 -73.28 19.33 -64.52
N ILE A 63 -73.82 19.83 -65.64
CA ILE A 63 -73.84 21.27 -65.95
C ILE A 63 -74.58 22.05 -64.86
N CYS A 64 -75.75 21.58 -64.43
CA CYS A 64 -76.51 22.24 -63.37
C CYS A 64 -75.78 22.22 -62.02
N SER A 65 -75.09 21.11 -61.67
CA SER A 65 -74.20 21.05 -60.50
C SER A 65 -73.05 22.07 -60.58
N PHE A 66 -72.42 22.20 -61.75
CA PHE A 66 -71.32 23.14 -61.93
C PHE A 66 -71.78 24.60 -61.83
N VAL A 67 -72.93 24.94 -62.40
CA VAL A 67 -73.52 26.28 -62.31
C VAL A 67 -73.92 26.61 -60.86
N GLY A 68 -74.51 25.65 -60.14
CA GLY A 68 -74.87 25.82 -58.72
C GLY A 68 -73.66 26.08 -57.83
N ALA A 69 -72.63 25.24 -57.92
CA ALA A 69 -71.38 25.40 -57.19
C ALA A 69 -70.67 26.74 -57.52
N THR A 70 -70.52 27.06 -58.81
CA THR A 70 -69.80 28.27 -59.26
C THR A 70 -70.53 29.54 -58.84
N GLY A 71 -71.85 29.59 -59.01
CA GLY A 71 -72.66 30.74 -58.59
C GLY A 71 -72.61 30.97 -57.08
N CYS A 72 -72.67 29.89 -56.30
CA CYS A 72 -72.55 29.95 -54.85
C CYS A 72 -71.16 30.45 -54.41
N TRP A 73 -70.08 29.92 -54.99
CA TRP A 73 -68.71 30.32 -54.67
C TRP A 73 -68.46 31.82 -54.93
N LEU A 74 -68.87 32.33 -56.10
CA LEU A 74 -68.69 33.74 -56.47
C LEU A 74 -69.43 34.70 -55.52
N LEU A 75 -70.62 34.31 -55.04
CA LEU A 75 -71.37 35.08 -54.05
C LEU A 75 -70.70 35.05 -52.67
N LEU A 76 -70.15 33.90 -52.26
CA LEU A 76 -69.45 33.78 -50.97
C LEU A 76 -68.10 34.53 -50.94
N GLN A 77 -67.41 34.63 -52.08
CA GLN A 77 -66.16 35.39 -52.21
C GLN A 77 -66.37 36.91 -52.40
N SER A 78 -67.62 37.37 -52.56
CA SER A 78 -67.93 38.79 -52.80
C SER A 78 -67.63 39.67 -51.58
N ASN A 79 -66.57 40.48 -51.69
CA ASN A 79 -66.08 41.31 -50.59
C ASN A 79 -67.04 42.48 -50.24
N GLN A 80 -67.92 42.90 -51.17
CA GLN A 80 -68.94 43.94 -50.91
C GLN A 80 -70.02 43.49 -49.92
N LEU A 81 -70.31 42.20 -49.83
CA LEU A 81 -71.33 41.65 -48.92
C LEU A 81 -70.76 41.26 -47.54
N ASN A 82 -69.44 41.38 -47.33
CA ASN A 82 -68.78 40.88 -46.12
C ASN A 82 -69.00 41.75 -44.86
N GLN A 83 -69.45 43.01 -45.01
CA GLN A 83 -69.70 43.90 -43.86
C GLN A 83 -71.01 43.60 -43.10
N GLN A 84 -71.98 42.91 -43.71
CA GLN A 84 -73.22 42.51 -43.03
C GLN A 84 -73.57 41.06 -43.32
N LEU A 85 -73.21 40.18 -42.38
CA LEU A 85 -73.33 38.73 -42.51
C LEU A 85 -74.74 38.27 -42.92
N TRP A 86 -75.78 38.85 -42.33
CA TRP A 86 -77.18 38.48 -42.60
C TRP A 86 -77.60 38.77 -44.06
N LEU A 87 -77.10 39.86 -44.65
CA LEU A 87 -77.42 40.27 -46.02
C LEU A 87 -76.74 39.35 -47.06
N LYS A 88 -75.54 38.84 -46.73
CA LYS A 88 -74.83 37.84 -47.54
C LYS A 88 -75.65 36.55 -47.67
N TRP A 89 -76.24 36.08 -46.57
CA TRP A 89 -77.06 34.86 -46.56
C TRP A 89 -78.40 35.01 -47.28
N THR A 90 -79.09 36.16 -47.16
CA THR A 90 -80.37 36.37 -47.85
C THR A 90 -80.20 36.44 -49.37
N VAL A 91 -79.17 37.12 -49.87
CA VAL A 91 -78.81 37.16 -51.31
C VAL A 91 -78.50 35.75 -51.84
N LEU A 92 -77.81 34.92 -51.04
CA LEU A 92 -77.48 33.54 -51.42
C LEU A 92 -78.75 32.69 -51.64
N VAL A 93 -79.69 32.70 -50.68
CA VAL A 93 -80.95 31.94 -50.76
C VAL A 93 -81.83 32.42 -51.92
N LEU A 94 -81.92 33.73 -52.15
CA LEU A 94 -82.64 34.30 -53.29
C LEU A 94 -82.03 33.89 -54.64
N SER A 95 -80.70 33.75 -54.72
CA SER A 95 -80.01 33.35 -55.95
C SER A 95 -80.24 31.87 -56.28
N ILE A 96 -80.29 31.00 -55.26
CA ILE A 96 -80.57 29.56 -55.44
C ILE A 96 -82.01 29.35 -55.92
N THR A 97 -82.99 29.95 -55.24
CA THR A 97 -84.42 29.81 -55.60
C THR A 97 -84.74 30.37 -56.99
N LEU A 98 -84.08 31.45 -57.42
CA LEU A 98 -84.18 31.95 -58.79
C LEU A 98 -83.63 30.96 -59.83
N GLY A 99 -82.50 30.30 -59.54
CA GLY A 99 -81.92 29.26 -60.40
C GLY A 99 -82.83 28.05 -60.60
N GLU A 100 -83.45 27.57 -59.52
CA GLU A 100 -84.46 26.50 -59.57
C GLU A 100 -85.66 26.87 -60.44
N GLY A 101 -86.19 28.10 -60.28
CA GLY A 101 -87.31 28.60 -61.07
C GLY A 101 -87.01 28.66 -62.58
N ILE A 102 -85.78 29.02 -62.95
CA ILE A 102 -85.32 29.00 -64.35
C ILE A 102 -85.27 27.56 -64.90
N LEU A 103 -84.75 26.61 -64.13
CA LEU A 103 -84.66 25.19 -64.53
C LEU A 103 -86.04 24.55 -64.76
N ILE A 104 -86.99 24.78 -63.84
CA ILE A 104 -88.36 24.26 -63.96
C ILE A 104 -89.05 24.87 -65.19
N THR A 105 -88.96 26.19 -65.35
CA THR A 105 -89.63 26.92 -66.45
C THR A 105 -89.05 26.51 -67.81
N GLY A 106 -87.72 26.43 -67.94
CA GLY A 106 -87.07 26.00 -69.18
C GLY A 106 -87.42 24.57 -69.58
N SER A 107 -87.52 23.67 -68.60
CA SER A 107 -87.90 22.27 -68.84
C SER A 107 -89.36 22.13 -69.28
N TYR A 108 -90.27 22.94 -68.72
CA TYR A 108 -91.67 22.98 -69.15
C TYR A 108 -91.82 23.48 -70.60
N VAL A 109 -91.06 24.52 -70.98
CA VAL A 109 -91.03 25.02 -72.37
C VAL A 109 -90.50 23.97 -73.34
N ALA A 110 -89.47 23.20 -72.96
CA ALA A 110 -88.97 22.08 -73.76
C ALA A 110 -90.01 20.97 -73.95
N PHE A 111 -90.78 20.66 -72.90
CA PHE A 111 -91.87 19.66 -72.97
C PHE A 111 -92.96 20.04 -73.98
N LEU A 112 -93.35 21.32 -74.03
CA LEU A 112 -94.29 21.82 -75.06
C LEU A 112 -93.74 21.64 -76.49
N ALA A 113 -92.42 21.65 -76.67
CA ALA A 113 -91.74 21.35 -77.94
C ALA A 113 -91.51 19.84 -78.19
N SER A 114 -92.23 18.95 -77.48
CA SER A 114 -92.12 17.49 -77.55
C SER A 114 -90.78 16.89 -77.12
N TRP A 115 -89.99 17.62 -76.32
CA TRP A 115 -88.75 17.13 -75.70
C TRP A 115 -88.97 16.79 -74.22
N TRP A 116 -88.66 15.57 -73.83
CA TRP A 116 -88.62 15.18 -72.42
C TRP A 116 -87.24 15.51 -71.83
N LEU A 117 -87.19 16.42 -70.87
CA LEU A 117 -86.00 16.74 -70.08
C LEU A 117 -86.23 16.37 -68.61
N PRO A 118 -85.32 15.63 -67.95
CA PRO A 118 -85.43 15.36 -66.52
C PRO A 118 -85.19 16.64 -65.71
N VAL A 119 -86.12 16.97 -64.81
CA VAL A 119 -86.06 18.19 -63.97
C VAL A 119 -85.52 17.90 -62.58
N VAL A 120 -85.91 16.76 -61.99
CA VAL A 120 -85.64 16.42 -60.58
C VAL A 120 -84.14 16.25 -60.32
N SER A 121 -83.43 15.47 -61.15
CA SER A 121 -82.00 15.21 -60.99
C SER A 121 -81.15 16.50 -61.08
N PRO A 122 -81.29 17.36 -62.11
CA PRO A 122 -80.60 18.65 -62.16
C PRO A 122 -80.91 19.58 -60.99
N LEU A 123 -82.15 19.60 -60.48
CA LEU A 123 -82.54 20.47 -59.38
C LEU A 123 -81.93 20.01 -58.05
N VAL A 124 -81.89 18.70 -57.79
CA VAL A 124 -81.16 18.10 -56.66
C VAL A 124 -79.65 18.32 -56.79
N ALA A 125 -79.09 18.23 -57.99
CA ALA A 125 -77.67 18.48 -58.22
C ALA A 125 -77.28 19.96 -58.03
N PHE A 126 -78.09 20.89 -58.55
CA PHE A 126 -77.90 22.33 -58.38
C PHE A 126 -77.93 22.72 -56.89
N THR A 127 -78.99 22.31 -56.16
CA THR A 127 -79.14 22.59 -54.72
C THR A 127 -78.05 21.92 -53.88
N GLY A 128 -77.79 20.63 -54.08
CA GLY A 128 -76.75 19.89 -53.34
C GLY A 128 -75.36 20.49 -53.54
N SER A 129 -75.02 20.90 -54.77
CA SER A 129 -73.73 21.54 -55.08
C SER A 129 -73.55 22.88 -54.38
N ALA A 130 -74.60 23.72 -54.31
CA ALA A 130 -74.57 24.98 -53.58
C ALA A 130 -74.40 24.76 -52.07
N VAL A 131 -75.14 23.81 -51.49
CA VAL A 131 -75.04 23.48 -50.04
C VAL A 131 -73.63 22.97 -49.67
N LEU A 132 -73.01 22.12 -50.49
CA LEU A 132 -71.64 21.64 -50.25
C LEU A 132 -70.62 22.79 -50.22
N ILE A 133 -70.74 23.75 -51.14
CA ILE A 133 -69.86 24.92 -51.19
C ILE A 133 -70.04 25.84 -49.97
N ILE A 134 -71.28 26.01 -49.48
CA ILE A 134 -71.58 26.73 -48.23
C ILE A 134 -70.84 26.09 -47.05
N PHE A 135 -70.98 24.76 -46.88
CA PHE A 135 -70.35 24.04 -45.78
C PHE A 135 -68.82 24.13 -45.85
N TYR A 136 -68.22 23.92 -47.02
CA TYR A 136 -66.78 24.00 -47.22
C TYR A 136 -66.22 25.39 -46.86
N HIS A 137 -66.87 26.47 -47.32
CA HIS A 137 -66.46 27.84 -46.99
C HIS A 137 -66.58 28.14 -45.49
N SER A 138 -67.62 27.63 -44.82
CA SER A 138 -67.82 27.83 -43.37
C SER A 138 -66.78 27.12 -42.52
N PHE A 139 -66.33 25.93 -42.94
CA PHE A 139 -65.26 25.18 -42.28
C PHE A 139 -63.90 25.87 -42.42
N TRP A 140 -63.58 26.35 -43.63
CA TRP A 140 -62.33 27.06 -43.92
C TRP A 140 -62.15 28.31 -43.02
N LEU A 141 -63.24 29.08 -42.82
CA LEU A 141 -63.27 30.25 -41.94
C LEU A 141 -63.13 29.94 -40.44
N GLN A 142 -63.35 28.69 -40.00
CA GLN A 142 -63.09 28.28 -38.62
C GLN A 142 -61.62 27.96 -38.40
N GLN A 143 -60.95 27.35 -39.38
CA GLN A 143 -59.55 26.93 -39.28
C GLN A 143 -58.61 28.14 -39.17
N GLU A 144 -58.80 29.16 -40.00
CA GLU A 144 -57.99 30.40 -40.01
C GLU A 144 -58.04 31.16 -38.66
N LYS A 145 -59.09 30.98 -37.85
CA LYS A 145 -59.21 31.60 -36.52
C LYS A 145 -58.42 30.88 -35.44
N ALA A 146 -58.42 29.54 -35.47
CA ALA A 146 -57.76 28.74 -34.44
C ALA A 146 -56.24 28.87 -34.49
N ASP A 147 -55.66 28.90 -35.70
CA ASP A 147 -54.21 29.06 -35.88
C ASP A 147 -53.71 30.45 -35.43
N LEU A 148 -54.57 31.48 -35.46
CA LEU A 148 -54.21 32.85 -35.08
C LEU A 148 -54.16 33.07 -33.55
N GLU A 149 -55.00 32.37 -32.77
CA GLU A 149 -55.03 32.48 -31.31
C GLU A 149 -53.79 31.81 -30.67
N ILE A 150 -53.42 30.60 -31.15
CA ILE A 150 -52.26 29.83 -30.65
C ILE A 150 -50.93 30.58 -30.85
N LEU A 151 -50.82 31.36 -31.92
CA LEU A 151 -49.61 32.11 -32.29
C LEU A 151 -49.40 33.39 -31.45
N LEU A 152 -50.46 33.88 -30.81
CA LEU A 152 -50.42 35.09 -29.98
C LEU A 152 -50.09 34.79 -28.50
N GLU A 153 -50.48 33.61 -28.03
CA GLU A 153 -50.34 33.18 -26.62
C GLU A 153 -48.90 32.74 -26.28
N THR A 154 -48.17 32.17 -27.24
CA THR A 154 -46.86 31.52 -27.01
C THR A 154 -45.65 32.46 -26.97
N THR A 155 -45.75 33.69 -27.47
CA THR A 155 -44.57 34.58 -27.62
C THR A 155 -44.29 35.53 -26.45
N THR A 156 -45.24 35.69 -25.51
CA THR A 156 -45.21 36.83 -24.57
C THR A 156 -44.81 36.48 -23.13
N GLU A 157 -44.97 35.22 -22.70
CA GLU A 157 -44.64 34.78 -21.32
C GLU A 157 -43.19 34.31 -21.14
N HIS A 158 -42.48 33.95 -22.22
CA HIS A 158 -41.23 33.18 -22.13
C HIS A 158 -39.96 34.03 -21.89
N PHE A 159 -40.01 35.35 -22.07
CA PHE A 159 -38.80 36.19 -22.13
C PHE A 159 -38.35 36.80 -20.80
N HIS A 160 -39.22 36.92 -19.79
CA HIS A 160 -38.90 37.56 -18.50
C HIS A 160 -38.69 36.59 -17.32
N SER A 161 -39.04 35.31 -17.47
CA SER A 161 -38.94 34.30 -16.41
C SER A 161 -37.59 33.56 -16.39
N VAL A 162 -36.90 33.45 -17.52
CA VAL A 162 -35.67 32.65 -17.67
C VAL A 162 -34.46 33.30 -17.00
N GLU A 163 -34.31 34.62 -17.10
CA GLU A 163 -33.12 35.34 -16.61
C GLU A 163 -33.07 35.37 -15.07
N ALA A 164 -34.21 35.58 -14.41
CA ALA A 164 -34.30 35.57 -12.95
C ALA A 164 -34.09 34.16 -12.33
N VAL A 165 -34.62 33.11 -12.98
CA VAL A 165 -34.48 31.72 -12.51
C VAL A 165 -33.05 31.20 -12.66
N LEU A 166 -32.34 31.59 -13.73
CA LEU A 166 -30.93 31.23 -13.90
C LEU A 166 -30.05 31.84 -12.80
N GLN A 167 -30.28 33.10 -12.45
CA GLN A 167 -29.48 33.79 -11.43
C GLN A 167 -29.67 33.18 -10.04
N ASP A 168 -30.93 32.93 -9.65
CA ASP A 168 -31.29 32.27 -8.38
C ASP A 168 -30.69 30.85 -8.29
N GLN A 169 -30.78 30.05 -9.35
CA GLN A 169 -30.16 28.71 -9.41
C GLN A 169 -28.64 28.74 -9.30
N THR A 170 -27.96 29.76 -9.87
CA THR A 170 -26.50 29.88 -9.72
C THR A 170 -26.08 30.25 -8.29
N GLU A 171 -26.80 31.14 -7.61
CA GLU A 171 -26.52 31.49 -6.21
C GLU A 171 -26.81 30.32 -5.26
N GLU A 172 -27.91 29.59 -5.47
CA GLU A 172 -28.19 28.36 -4.72
C GLU A 172 -27.11 27.29 -4.94
N ALA A 173 -26.64 27.10 -6.18
CA ALA A 173 -25.60 26.13 -6.51
C ALA A 173 -24.25 26.47 -5.85
N ILE A 174 -23.84 27.74 -5.87
CA ILE A 174 -22.62 28.23 -5.20
C ILE A 174 -22.75 28.03 -3.67
N ARG A 175 -23.86 28.50 -3.08
CA ARG A 175 -24.12 28.37 -1.63
C ARG A 175 -24.22 26.90 -1.18
N ALA A 176 -24.75 26.01 -2.02
CA ALA A 176 -24.75 24.57 -1.77
C ALA A 176 -23.34 23.96 -1.88
N GLY A 177 -22.52 24.45 -2.82
CA GLY A 177 -21.11 24.09 -2.97
C GLY A 177 -20.26 24.48 -1.75
N GLU A 178 -20.34 25.73 -1.32
CA GLU A 178 -19.63 26.24 -0.13
C GLU A 178 -20.03 25.45 1.14
N LYS A 179 -21.33 25.26 1.37
CA LYS A 179 -21.82 24.46 2.50
C LYS A 179 -21.31 23.02 2.46
N ARG A 180 -21.25 22.41 1.28
CA ARG A 180 -20.73 21.04 1.11
C ARG A 180 -19.23 20.97 1.37
N LEU A 181 -18.45 21.97 0.95
CA LEU A 181 -17.02 22.04 1.24
C LEU A 181 -16.76 22.14 2.75
N ILE A 182 -17.47 23.04 3.46
CA ILE A 182 -17.38 23.17 4.92
C ILE A 182 -17.77 21.85 5.59
N GLN A 183 -18.87 21.21 5.18
CA GLN A 183 -19.28 19.89 5.70
C GLN A 183 -18.21 18.80 5.53
N PHE A 184 -17.46 18.80 4.42
CA PHE A 184 -16.33 17.89 4.26
C PHE A 184 -15.19 18.23 5.22
N LEU A 185 -14.80 19.51 5.35
CA LEU A 185 -13.73 19.90 6.26
C LEU A 185 -14.07 19.62 7.74
N GLU A 186 -15.34 19.75 8.15
CA GLU A 186 -15.81 19.37 9.49
C GLU A 186 -15.78 17.85 9.75
N ALA A 187 -15.94 17.03 8.70
CA ALA A 187 -15.97 15.57 8.83
C ALA A 187 -14.59 14.89 8.83
N VAL A 188 -13.52 15.63 8.50
CA VAL A 188 -12.16 15.09 8.44
C VAL A 188 -11.56 14.94 9.85
N PRO A 189 -10.95 13.79 10.21
CA PRO A 189 -10.41 13.53 11.55
C PRO A 189 -9.06 14.22 11.85
N VAL A 190 -8.72 15.29 11.13
CA VAL A 190 -7.56 16.14 11.39
C VAL A 190 -8.01 17.59 11.58
N GLY A 191 -7.25 18.36 12.36
CA GLY A 191 -7.45 19.81 12.45
C GLY A 191 -7.18 20.45 11.10
N VAL A 192 -8.07 21.33 10.65
CA VAL A 192 -7.90 22.12 9.44
C VAL A 192 -8.10 23.59 9.78
N ALA A 193 -7.09 24.41 9.47
CA ALA A 193 -7.18 25.86 9.50
C ALA A 193 -6.93 26.43 8.09
N VAL A 194 -7.68 27.47 7.73
CA VAL A 194 -7.52 28.21 6.47
C VAL A 194 -7.35 29.69 6.79
N ILE A 195 -6.41 30.34 6.13
CA ILE A 195 -6.22 31.80 6.20
C ILE A 195 -6.29 32.41 4.80
N ASP A 196 -6.71 33.68 4.73
CA ASP A 196 -6.73 34.45 3.49
C ASP A 196 -5.33 34.91 3.04
N ALA A 197 -5.23 35.44 1.82
CA ALA A 197 -4.00 36.00 1.27
C ALA A 197 -3.41 37.17 2.10
N ASN A 198 -4.17 37.77 3.03
CA ASN A 198 -3.71 38.83 3.93
C ASN A 198 -3.20 38.29 5.27
N GLY A 199 -3.17 36.96 5.45
CA GLY A 199 -2.74 36.31 6.68
C GLY A 199 -3.80 36.31 7.79
N LYS A 200 -5.09 36.51 7.49
CA LYS A 200 -6.17 36.50 8.50
C LYS A 200 -6.86 35.14 8.60
N PRO A 201 -7.23 34.68 9.82
CA PRO A 201 -8.04 33.49 10.02
C PRO A 201 -9.37 33.55 9.25
N TYR A 202 -9.55 32.62 8.31
CA TYR A 202 -10.76 32.48 7.49
C TYR A 202 -11.66 31.37 8.01
N TYR A 203 -11.09 30.22 8.39
CA TYR A 203 -11.84 29.06 8.86
C TYR A 203 -11.01 28.13 9.75
N LEU A 204 -11.64 27.48 10.73
CA LEU A 204 -11.09 26.42 11.57
C LEU A 204 -12.18 25.35 11.77
N ASN A 205 -11.92 24.09 11.39
CA ASN A 205 -12.87 23.01 11.63
C ASN A 205 -12.95 22.63 13.12
N HIS A 206 -13.96 21.86 13.51
CA HIS A 206 -14.17 21.44 14.89
C HIS A 206 -12.94 20.74 15.51
N LYS A 207 -12.23 19.91 14.74
CA LYS A 207 -11.04 19.21 15.25
C LYS A 207 -9.86 20.15 15.53
N ALA A 208 -9.68 21.19 14.72
CA ALA A 208 -8.69 22.23 14.98
C ALA A 208 -9.03 23.03 16.24
N GLN A 209 -10.32 23.35 16.43
CA GLN A 209 -10.80 24.06 17.62
C GLN A 209 -10.62 23.21 18.91
N GLU A 210 -10.83 21.89 18.82
CA GLU A 210 -10.56 20.95 19.92
C GLU A 210 -9.07 20.92 20.31
N LEU A 211 -8.18 20.86 19.32
CA LEU A 211 -6.73 20.77 19.53
C LEU A 211 -6.13 22.07 20.07
N PHE A 212 -6.51 23.23 19.53
CA PHE A 212 -6.08 24.53 20.05
C PHE A 212 -6.84 24.98 21.32
N GLY A 213 -8.01 24.39 21.61
CA GLY A 213 -8.92 24.85 22.67
C GLY A 213 -9.57 26.20 22.40
N LYS A 214 -9.50 26.71 21.16
CA LYS A 214 -9.90 28.06 20.75
C LYS A 214 -10.57 28.06 19.38
N GLY A 215 -11.48 29.01 19.16
CA GLY A 215 -12.16 29.24 17.88
C GLY A 215 -11.34 30.10 16.91
N VAL A 216 -11.99 30.56 15.84
CA VAL A 216 -11.41 31.54 14.90
C VAL A 216 -11.30 32.92 15.58
N GLU A 217 -10.09 33.34 15.92
CA GLU A 217 -9.81 34.70 16.39
C GLU A 217 -9.47 35.63 15.19
N THR A 218 -10.48 36.30 14.64
CA THR A 218 -10.33 37.16 13.44
C THR A 218 -9.57 38.48 13.68
N SER A 219 -9.21 38.77 14.92
CA SER A 219 -8.44 39.96 15.33
C SER A 219 -6.93 39.73 15.40
N THR A 220 -6.47 38.48 15.35
CA THR A 220 -5.07 38.08 15.53
C THR A 220 -4.23 38.43 14.30
N SER A 221 -3.04 39.00 14.51
CA SER A 221 -2.04 39.18 13.45
C SER A 221 -1.38 37.86 13.09
N SER A 222 -0.95 37.68 11.84
CA SER A 222 -0.21 36.48 11.43
C SER A 222 1.11 36.27 12.20
N GLU A 223 1.68 37.36 12.73
CA GLU A 223 2.87 37.37 13.59
C GLU A 223 2.59 36.82 15.00
N GLU A 224 1.34 36.83 15.45
CA GLU A 224 0.91 36.41 16.79
C GLU A 224 0.42 34.95 16.82
N PHE A 225 0.33 34.27 15.68
CA PHE A 225 -0.25 32.91 15.60
C PHE A 225 0.46 31.86 16.46
N ALA A 226 1.79 31.93 16.58
CA ALA A 226 2.53 31.02 17.46
C ALA A 226 2.13 31.22 18.93
N GLU A 227 1.91 32.46 19.37
CA GLU A 227 1.52 32.79 20.73
C GLU A 227 0.04 32.54 20.99
N VAL A 228 -0.87 33.02 20.12
CA VAL A 228 -2.32 32.90 20.31
C VAL A 228 -2.79 31.44 20.31
N TYR A 229 -2.26 30.63 19.40
CA TYR A 229 -2.57 29.19 19.30
C TYR A 229 -1.55 28.30 20.03
N GLN A 230 -0.63 28.91 20.81
CA GLN A 230 0.29 28.21 21.72
C GLN A 230 1.10 27.09 21.03
N ASN A 231 1.75 27.42 19.92
CA ASN A 231 2.61 26.52 19.15
C ASN A 231 4.08 26.67 19.59
N TYR A 232 4.68 25.58 20.05
CA TYR A 232 6.04 25.50 20.58
C TYR A 232 6.90 24.52 19.76
N VAL A 233 8.22 24.68 19.81
CA VAL A 233 9.17 23.70 19.23
C VAL A 233 9.18 22.46 20.12
N ALA A 234 8.94 21.29 19.53
CA ALA A 234 8.62 20.07 20.26
C ALA A 234 9.66 19.72 21.34
N GLY A 235 9.17 19.44 22.55
CA GLY A 235 9.99 19.16 23.73
C GLY A 235 10.70 20.38 24.34
N THR A 236 10.29 21.61 24.00
CA THR A 236 10.86 22.86 24.55
C THR A 236 9.79 23.89 24.88
N ASP A 237 10.10 24.83 25.78
CA ASP A 237 9.24 26.00 26.07
C ASP A 237 9.47 27.19 25.11
N GLN A 238 10.11 26.96 23.95
CA GLN A 238 10.35 28.00 22.95
C GLN A 238 9.22 28.04 21.92
N LEU A 239 8.59 29.21 21.72
CA LEU A 239 7.57 29.41 20.67
C LEU A 239 8.12 29.03 19.29
N TYR A 240 7.28 28.37 18.49
CA TYR A 240 7.66 27.93 17.15
C TYR A 240 7.89 29.15 16.24
N PRO A 241 9.02 29.23 15.50
CA PRO A 241 9.30 30.39 14.65
C PRO A 241 8.19 30.60 13.61
N VAL A 242 7.55 31.77 13.63
CA VAL A 242 6.38 32.09 12.78
C VAL A 242 6.69 31.90 11.30
N GLU A 243 7.89 32.30 10.84
CA GLU A 243 8.35 32.12 9.46
C GLU A 243 8.44 30.65 9.01
N ASN A 244 8.53 29.71 9.95
CA ASN A 244 8.62 28.28 9.69
C ASN A 244 7.27 27.56 9.83
N LEU A 245 6.24 28.20 10.43
CA LEU A 245 4.90 27.62 10.53
C LEU A 245 4.42 27.19 9.14
N PRO A 246 3.94 25.94 8.96
CA PRO A 246 3.57 25.44 7.63
C PRO A 246 2.57 26.32 6.89
N LEU A 247 1.67 26.96 7.65
CA LEU A 247 0.68 27.92 7.19
C LEU A 247 1.30 29.22 6.61
N MET A 248 2.38 29.73 7.22
CA MET A 248 3.11 30.91 6.74
C MET A 248 4.00 30.58 5.54
N ARG A 249 4.57 29.36 5.52
CA ARG A 249 5.27 28.84 4.33
C ARG A 249 4.32 28.70 3.14
N ALA A 250 3.11 28.21 3.37
CA ALA A 250 2.06 28.14 2.36
C ALA A 250 1.67 29.51 1.79
N LEU A 251 1.60 30.58 2.60
CA LEU A 251 1.40 31.95 2.09
C LEU A 251 2.54 32.47 1.20
N ARG A 252 3.74 31.88 1.28
CA ARG A 252 4.87 32.16 0.36
C ARG A 252 4.87 31.25 -0.87
N GLY A 253 3.87 30.38 -1.02
CA GLY A 253 3.76 29.41 -2.13
C GLY A 253 4.44 28.07 -1.87
N GLU A 254 4.96 27.83 -0.66
CA GLU A 254 5.64 26.57 -0.31
C GLU A 254 4.69 25.58 0.37
N SER A 255 4.53 24.38 -0.22
CA SER A 255 4.01 23.24 0.54
C SER A 255 5.08 22.74 1.52
N SER A 256 4.66 22.42 2.75
CA SER A 256 5.58 21.93 3.80
C SER A 256 4.91 20.95 4.75
N ALA A 257 5.71 20.06 5.34
CA ALA A 257 5.30 19.05 6.32
C ALA A 257 6.30 19.06 7.48
N VAL A 258 5.82 19.11 8.72
CA VAL A 258 6.64 19.13 9.95
C VAL A 258 5.98 18.32 11.07
N ASP A 259 6.78 17.70 11.94
CA ASP A 259 6.29 16.93 13.11
C ASP A 259 7.01 17.32 14.42
N ASP A 260 7.53 18.55 14.46
CA ASP A 260 8.29 19.18 15.52
C ASP A 260 7.56 20.36 16.19
N ILE A 261 6.22 20.39 16.09
CA ILE A 261 5.35 21.36 16.79
C ILE A 261 4.63 20.67 17.95
N ASP A 262 4.69 21.28 19.13
CA ASP A 262 3.84 20.98 20.29
C ASP A 262 2.78 22.08 20.46
N ILE A 263 1.49 21.73 20.56
CA ILE A 263 0.43 22.64 21.02
C ILE A 263 0.33 22.56 22.54
N HIS A 264 0.42 23.69 23.24
CA HIS A 264 0.24 23.77 24.69
C HIS A 264 -1.18 24.22 25.05
N GLN A 265 -1.98 23.30 25.59
CA GLN A 265 -3.37 23.52 26.00
C GLN A 265 -3.48 23.40 27.53
N GLY A 266 -3.10 24.48 28.24
CA GLY A 266 -2.96 24.46 29.70
C GLY A 266 -1.83 23.50 30.13
N ASP A 267 -2.13 22.57 31.03
CA ASP A 267 -1.16 21.54 31.47
C ASP A 267 -0.94 20.41 30.44
N LYS A 268 -1.65 20.42 29.30
CA LYS A 268 -1.57 19.36 28.27
C LYS A 268 -0.71 19.82 27.09
N ILE A 269 0.40 19.10 26.86
CA ILE A 269 1.22 19.20 25.64
C ILE A 269 0.71 18.19 24.62
N ILE A 270 0.44 18.65 23.39
CA ILE A 270 -0.06 17.85 22.27
C ILE A 270 0.92 17.98 21.09
N PRO A 271 1.82 17.01 20.87
CA PRO A 271 2.63 16.98 19.66
C PRO A 271 1.73 16.79 18.44
N ILE A 272 1.98 17.58 17.39
CA ILE A 272 1.27 17.50 16.12
C ILE A 272 2.22 17.22 14.94
N GLU A 273 1.68 16.55 13.92
CA GLU A 273 2.21 16.65 12.55
C GLU A 273 1.34 17.62 11.76
N ALA A 274 1.95 18.55 11.03
CA ALA A 274 1.27 19.63 10.34
C ALA A 274 1.75 19.77 8.88
N TRP A 275 0.78 19.94 7.96
CA TRP A 275 0.98 20.04 6.52
C TRP A 275 0.37 21.35 5.99
N GLY A 276 1.20 22.28 5.55
CA GLY A 276 0.78 23.54 4.94
C GLY A 276 0.78 23.45 3.42
N THR A 277 -0.22 24.03 2.75
CA THR A 277 -0.31 24.08 1.28
C THR A 277 -1.04 25.35 0.80
N PRO A 278 -0.54 26.04 -0.25
CA PRO A 278 -1.23 27.16 -0.90
C PRO A 278 -2.43 26.71 -1.73
N ILE A 279 -3.45 27.57 -1.82
CA ILE A 279 -4.57 27.48 -2.75
C ILE A 279 -4.50 28.70 -3.67
N TYR A 280 -4.42 28.46 -4.98
CA TYR A 280 -4.29 29.50 -6.00
C TYR A 280 -5.65 29.88 -6.59
N ASP A 281 -5.75 31.10 -7.12
CA ASP A 281 -6.84 31.53 -8.00
C ASP A 281 -6.57 31.17 -9.49
N GLU A 282 -7.49 31.55 -10.37
CA GLU A 282 -7.38 31.30 -11.82
C GLU A 282 -6.24 32.10 -12.49
N GLU A 283 -5.73 33.14 -11.83
CA GLU A 283 -4.64 33.99 -12.30
C GLU A 283 -3.26 33.50 -11.80
N GLY A 284 -3.24 32.53 -10.88
CA GLY A 284 -2.05 31.94 -10.30
C GLY A 284 -1.54 32.64 -9.03
N ASN A 285 -2.31 33.58 -8.46
CA ASN A 285 -1.98 34.20 -7.17
C ASN A 285 -2.47 33.32 -6.02
N ILE A 286 -1.83 33.43 -4.85
CA ILE A 286 -2.27 32.71 -3.65
C ILE A 286 -3.52 33.39 -3.09
N ARG A 287 -4.64 32.68 -3.07
CA ARG A 287 -5.93 33.16 -2.57
C ARG A 287 -6.15 32.78 -1.10
N TYR A 288 -5.73 31.57 -0.73
CA TYR A 288 -5.77 31.06 0.65
C TYR A 288 -4.52 30.21 0.93
N ALA A 289 -4.18 30.04 2.21
CA ALA A 289 -3.31 28.97 2.67
C ALA A 289 -4.10 28.04 3.61
N ILE A 290 -3.98 26.73 3.39
CA ILE A 290 -4.57 25.70 4.25
C ILE A 290 -3.46 24.99 5.03
N VAL A 291 -3.67 24.78 6.33
CA VAL A 291 -2.88 23.85 7.13
C VAL A 291 -3.79 22.76 7.68
N ALA A 292 -3.42 21.52 7.40
CA ALA A 292 -3.97 20.34 8.06
C ALA A 292 -3.00 19.91 9.17
N PHE A 293 -3.49 19.43 10.31
CA PHE A 293 -2.63 18.95 11.39
C PHE A 293 -3.30 17.89 12.27
N GLN A 294 -2.51 16.95 12.77
CA GLN A 294 -2.98 15.77 13.49
C GLN A 294 -2.23 15.58 14.80
N ASP A 295 -2.95 15.24 15.88
CA ASP A 295 -2.37 14.78 17.15
C ASP A 295 -1.59 13.47 16.94
N ILE A 296 -0.29 13.49 17.23
CA ILE A 296 0.62 12.35 17.11
C ILE A 296 1.10 11.83 18.47
N THR A 297 0.40 12.17 19.57
CA THR A 297 0.72 11.76 20.94
C THR A 297 0.90 10.24 21.06
N GLU A 298 -0.05 9.46 20.53
CA GLU A 298 0.04 7.99 20.58
C GLU A 298 1.20 7.45 19.74
N ARG A 299 1.48 8.05 18.57
CA ARG A 299 2.62 7.68 17.72
C ARG A 299 3.94 7.91 18.44
N LYS A 300 4.18 9.13 18.96
CA LYS A 300 5.41 9.49 19.66
C LYS A 300 5.59 8.64 20.95
N ARG A 301 4.51 8.31 21.67
CA ARG A 301 4.55 7.37 22.81
C ARG A 301 4.95 5.96 22.39
N ALA A 302 4.30 5.39 21.37
CA ALA A 302 4.62 4.05 20.88
C ALA A 302 6.05 3.96 20.31
N GLU A 303 6.55 5.02 19.66
CA GLU A 303 7.93 5.12 19.22
C GLU A 303 8.92 5.14 20.39
N ALA A 304 8.66 5.93 21.43
CA ALA A 304 9.48 6.01 22.63
C ALA A 304 9.49 4.69 23.42
N GLU A 305 8.34 4.03 23.58
CA GLU A 305 8.24 2.70 24.20
C GLU A 305 9.01 1.65 23.40
N ARG A 306 8.85 1.63 22.07
CA ARG A 306 9.61 0.72 21.18
C ARG A 306 11.11 0.95 21.29
N MET A 307 11.58 2.19 21.34
CA MET A 307 13.00 2.50 21.54
C MET A 307 13.51 2.01 22.90
N ARG A 308 12.75 2.25 23.98
CA ARG A 308 13.09 1.75 25.33
C ARG A 308 13.18 0.23 25.34
N PHE A 309 12.15 -0.47 24.88
CA PHE A 309 12.10 -1.93 24.85
C PHE A 309 13.21 -2.54 23.97
N THR A 310 13.52 -1.93 22.83
CA THR A 310 14.64 -2.36 21.96
C THR A 310 15.98 -2.18 22.66
N ASN A 311 16.19 -1.07 23.38
CA ASN A 311 17.41 -0.84 24.15
C ASN A 311 17.51 -1.81 25.35
N GLU A 312 16.41 -2.07 26.07
CA GLU A 312 16.36 -3.07 27.15
C GLU A 312 16.72 -4.47 26.65
N LEU A 313 16.13 -4.91 25.52
CA LEU A 313 16.48 -6.18 24.88
C LEU A 313 17.95 -6.22 24.45
N TYR A 314 18.50 -5.11 23.95
CA TYR A 314 19.91 -5.01 23.56
C TYR A 314 20.85 -5.12 24.77
N GLN A 315 20.53 -4.43 25.88
CA GLN A 315 21.28 -4.53 27.13
C GLN A 315 21.20 -5.94 27.74
N LEU A 316 20.02 -6.57 27.71
CA LEU A 316 19.83 -7.95 28.17
C LEU A 316 20.62 -8.94 27.30
N ASN A 317 20.62 -8.77 25.98
CA ASN A 317 21.40 -9.61 25.07
C ASN A 317 22.92 -9.44 25.30
N GLN A 318 23.40 -8.21 25.51
CA GLN A 318 24.79 -7.94 25.90
C GLN A 318 25.15 -8.59 27.25
N ALA A 319 24.27 -8.51 28.24
CA ALA A 319 24.49 -9.15 29.54
C ALA A 319 24.58 -10.69 29.40
N ASN A 320 23.67 -11.30 28.64
CA ASN A 320 23.66 -12.73 28.37
C ASN A 320 24.92 -13.21 27.63
N ALA A 321 25.45 -12.40 26.69
CA ALA A 321 26.67 -12.72 25.97
C ALA A 321 27.94 -12.81 26.84
N ARG A 322 27.90 -12.29 28.08
CA ARG A 322 28.99 -12.46 29.08
C ARG A 322 29.01 -13.87 29.69
N PHE A 323 27.92 -14.62 29.58
CA PHE A 323 27.79 -15.97 30.11
C PHE A 323 27.84 -17.06 29.02
N VAL A 324 27.52 -16.70 27.76
CA VAL A 324 27.64 -17.58 26.59
C VAL A 324 28.37 -16.83 25.47
N PRO A 325 29.64 -17.15 25.19
CA PRO A 325 30.43 -16.49 24.15
C PRO A 325 29.76 -16.59 22.77
N ARG A 326 29.74 -15.50 22.00
CA ARG A 326 29.17 -15.50 20.63
C ARG A 326 29.92 -16.46 19.69
N GLN A 327 31.21 -16.66 19.93
CA GLN A 327 32.06 -17.61 19.21
C GLN A 327 31.59 -19.07 19.39
N PHE A 328 31.05 -19.44 20.56
CA PHE A 328 30.45 -20.76 20.78
C PHE A 328 29.24 -20.98 19.86
N LEU A 329 28.35 -19.98 19.75
CA LEU A 329 27.19 -20.02 18.84
C LEU A 329 27.63 -20.12 17.37
N GLN A 330 28.64 -19.34 16.97
CA GLN A 330 29.20 -19.38 15.61
C GLN A 330 29.79 -20.75 15.27
N LEU A 331 30.49 -21.41 16.22
CA LEU A 331 31.03 -22.76 16.02
C LEU A 331 29.94 -23.83 15.90
N LEU A 332 28.81 -23.67 16.60
CA LEU A 332 27.60 -24.48 16.41
C LEU A 332 26.76 -24.10 15.17
N ASN A 333 27.22 -23.13 14.38
CA ASN A 333 26.51 -22.57 13.23
C ASN A 333 25.10 -22.04 13.59
N LYS A 334 25.00 -21.29 14.69
CA LYS A 334 23.78 -20.67 15.23
C LYS A 334 23.88 -19.15 15.20
N GLN A 335 22.78 -18.48 14.87
CA GLN A 335 22.71 -17.01 14.90
C GLN A 335 22.25 -16.48 16.26
N SER A 336 21.39 -17.22 16.96
CA SER A 336 20.89 -16.87 18.29
C SER A 336 21.11 -18.01 19.29
N ILE A 337 21.23 -17.64 20.57
CA ILE A 337 21.18 -18.60 21.69
C ILE A 337 19.83 -19.34 21.75
N VAL A 338 18.77 -18.75 21.20
CA VAL A 338 17.42 -19.35 21.09
C VAL A 338 17.40 -20.55 20.13
N ASP A 339 18.34 -20.61 19.18
CA ASP A 339 18.43 -21.69 18.19
C ASP A 339 19.18 -22.92 18.71
N VAL A 340 19.80 -22.82 19.89
CA VAL A 340 20.63 -23.86 20.51
C VAL A 340 19.76 -24.88 21.22
N LYS A 341 19.97 -26.16 20.91
CA LYS A 341 19.25 -27.29 21.53
C LYS A 341 20.19 -28.18 22.32
N LEU A 342 19.65 -28.93 23.28
CA LEU A 342 20.39 -29.90 24.08
C LEU A 342 20.91 -31.05 23.21
N GLY A 343 22.19 -31.38 23.34
CA GLY A 343 22.83 -32.46 22.59
C GLY A 343 23.31 -32.05 21.19
N GLU A 344 23.19 -30.78 20.81
CA GLU A 344 23.84 -30.26 19.60
C GLU A 344 25.36 -30.18 19.83
N ALA A 345 26.13 -30.73 18.90
CA ALA A 345 27.57 -30.75 18.96
C ALA A 345 28.21 -30.68 17.57
N VAL A 346 29.42 -30.11 17.52
CA VAL A 346 30.29 -30.03 16.35
C VAL A 346 31.65 -30.65 16.68
N GLN A 347 32.18 -31.45 15.78
CA GLN A 347 33.58 -31.90 15.86
C GLN A 347 34.44 -30.92 15.07
N LYS A 348 35.49 -30.38 15.70
CA LYS A 348 36.43 -29.43 15.06
C LYS A 348 37.84 -29.65 15.58
N GLU A 349 38.84 -29.46 14.73
CA GLU A 349 40.23 -29.35 15.16
C GLU A 349 40.51 -27.92 15.62
N MET A 350 41.09 -27.79 16.81
CA MET A 350 41.29 -26.51 17.50
C MET A 350 42.55 -26.58 18.36
N SER A 351 43.15 -25.42 18.64
CA SER A 351 44.16 -25.31 19.70
C SER A 351 43.47 -25.01 21.02
N ILE A 352 43.79 -25.77 22.06
CA ILE A 352 43.28 -25.64 23.42
C ILE A 352 44.39 -25.09 24.30
N LEU A 353 44.13 -23.98 24.98
CA LEU A 353 45.02 -23.35 25.95
C LEU A 353 44.42 -23.53 27.35
N PHE A 354 45.22 -24.03 28.29
CA PHE A 354 44.98 -23.93 29.72
C PHE A 354 46.04 -23.01 30.33
N ALA A 355 45.62 -22.14 31.25
CA ALA A 355 46.53 -21.37 32.08
C ALA A 355 46.05 -21.36 33.54
N ASP A 356 46.96 -21.49 34.50
CA ASP A 356 46.64 -21.58 35.94
C ASP A 356 47.64 -20.81 36.82
N ILE A 357 47.22 -20.24 37.95
CA ILE A 357 48.11 -19.44 38.80
C ILE A 357 48.90 -20.34 39.76
N ARG A 358 50.23 -20.20 39.72
CA ARG A 358 51.14 -20.96 40.57
C ARG A 358 50.85 -20.74 42.05
N SER A 359 50.58 -21.86 42.74
CA SER A 359 50.34 -21.89 44.19
C SER A 359 49.17 -21.00 44.62
N PHE A 360 48.16 -20.84 43.75
CA PHE A 360 47.00 -19.99 44.03
C PHE A 360 46.29 -20.32 45.33
N THR A 361 46.11 -21.60 45.67
CA THR A 361 45.50 -22.01 46.94
C THR A 361 46.19 -21.34 48.14
N THR A 362 47.52 -21.45 48.22
CA THR A 362 48.35 -20.82 49.27
C THR A 362 48.36 -19.29 49.22
N LEU A 363 48.14 -18.69 48.03
CA LEU A 363 47.96 -17.25 47.88
C LEU A 363 46.59 -16.81 48.42
N SER A 364 45.52 -17.53 48.07
CA SER A 364 44.13 -17.26 48.45
C SER A 364 43.85 -17.47 49.94
N GLU A 365 44.50 -18.44 50.58
CA GLU A 365 44.44 -18.69 52.04
C GLU A 365 44.91 -17.50 52.88
N ARG A 366 45.69 -16.59 52.28
CA ARG A 366 46.21 -15.37 52.92
C ARG A 366 45.38 -14.12 52.62
N MET A 367 44.33 -14.23 51.80
CA MET A 367 43.47 -13.13 51.40
C MET A 367 42.13 -13.17 52.14
N SER A 368 41.48 -12.02 52.30
CA SER A 368 40.05 -12.02 52.60
C SER A 368 39.27 -12.57 51.40
N ILE A 369 38.04 -13.04 51.62
CA ILE A 369 37.18 -13.52 50.52
C ILE A 369 36.97 -12.41 49.47
N GLU A 370 36.75 -11.17 49.92
CA GLU A 370 36.54 -10.03 49.03
C GLU A 370 37.81 -9.67 48.23
N ASP A 371 38.98 -9.69 48.87
CA ASP A 371 40.26 -9.43 48.20
C ASP A 371 40.62 -10.54 47.21
N ASN A 372 40.28 -11.80 47.52
CA ASN A 372 40.46 -12.91 46.61
C ASN A 372 39.59 -12.75 45.34
N PHE A 373 38.31 -12.38 45.50
CA PHE A 373 37.43 -12.07 44.35
C PHE A 373 37.94 -10.88 43.53
N LYS A 374 38.41 -9.80 44.18
CA LYS A 374 39.03 -8.66 43.49
C LYS A 374 40.30 -9.07 42.75
N PHE A 375 41.14 -9.92 43.37
CA PHE A 375 42.37 -10.42 42.78
C PHE A 375 42.13 -11.30 41.55
N ILE A 376 41.24 -12.29 41.64
CA ILE A 376 40.85 -13.14 40.50
C ILE A 376 40.36 -12.26 39.35
N ASN A 377 39.38 -11.38 39.60
CA ASN A 377 38.83 -10.52 38.55
C ASN A 377 39.89 -9.56 37.95
N ALA A 378 40.82 -9.05 38.76
CA ALA A 378 41.92 -8.21 38.29
C ALA A 378 42.94 -9.00 37.43
N TYR A 379 43.18 -10.28 37.74
CA TYR A 379 44.01 -11.16 36.92
C TYR A 379 43.30 -11.53 35.60
N LEU A 380 42.07 -12.06 35.67
CA LEU A 380 41.33 -12.51 34.50
C LEU A 380 41.10 -11.39 33.48
N SER A 381 40.72 -10.19 33.92
CA SER A 381 40.54 -9.01 33.04
C SER A 381 41.80 -8.54 32.31
N ARG A 382 43.00 -8.97 32.74
CA ARG A 382 44.27 -8.70 32.04
C ARG A 382 44.61 -9.81 31.04
N MET A 383 44.23 -11.04 31.34
CA MET A 383 44.44 -12.21 30.47
C MET A 383 43.43 -12.28 29.32
N GLU A 384 42.15 -11.96 29.57
CA GLU A 384 41.06 -12.05 28.59
C GLU A 384 41.38 -11.34 27.25
N PRO A 385 41.84 -10.08 27.22
CA PRO A 385 42.04 -9.43 25.93
C PRO A 385 43.25 -9.99 25.18
N ALA A 386 44.23 -10.62 25.86
CA ALA A 386 45.34 -11.30 25.18
C ALA A 386 44.88 -12.55 24.41
N ILE A 387 43.82 -13.22 24.89
CA ILE A 387 43.16 -14.32 24.20
C ILE A 387 42.32 -13.78 23.04
N ALA A 388 41.51 -12.74 23.29
CA ALA A 388 40.60 -12.16 22.29
C ALA A 388 41.33 -11.47 21.13
N GLU A 389 42.41 -10.72 21.38
CA GLU A 389 43.23 -10.05 20.37
C GLU A 389 43.95 -11.05 19.44
N ASN A 390 44.15 -12.28 19.89
CA ASN A 390 44.71 -13.39 19.12
C ASN A 390 43.62 -14.40 18.72
N TYR A 391 42.41 -13.92 18.41
CA TYR A 391 41.30 -14.70 17.82
C TYR A 391 40.81 -15.93 18.62
N GLY A 392 41.19 -16.05 19.89
CA GLY A 392 40.66 -17.03 20.82
C GLY A 392 39.38 -16.56 21.51
N PHE A 393 38.69 -17.49 22.14
CA PHE A 393 37.67 -17.17 23.14
C PHE A 393 37.85 -18.04 24.38
N ILE A 394 37.41 -17.52 25.52
CA ILE A 394 37.40 -18.27 26.78
C ILE A 394 36.14 -19.15 26.79
N ASP A 395 36.33 -20.45 26.92
CA ASP A 395 35.24 -21.42 27.04
C ASP A 395 34.68 -21.40 28.47
N LYS A 396 35.58 -21.40 29.47
CA LYS A 396 35.22 -21.21 30.88
C LYS A 396 36.42 -20.83 31.75
N TYR A 397 36.08 -20.24 32.90
CA TYR A 397 36.96 -20.09 34.05
C TYR A 397 36.76 -21.27 35.01
N ILE A 398 37.85 -21.81 35.56
CA ILE A 398 37.85 -22.95 36.48
C ILE A 398 38.60 -22.53 37.75
N GLY A 399 37.93 -21.73 38.58
CA GLY A 399 38.60 -21.03 39.69
C GLY A 399 39.44 -19.88 39.14
N ASP A 400 40.75 -19.93 39.38
CA ASP A 400 41.75 -19.03 38.80
C ASP A 400 42.29 -19.51 37.44
N ALA A 401 42.02 -20.77 37.06
CA ALA A 401 42.42 -21.30 35.76
C ALA A 401 41.53 -20.80 34.61
N ILE A 402 42.13 -20.61 33.44
CA ILE A 402 41.49 -20.18 32.19
C ILE A 402 41.56 -21.34 31.19
N MET A 403 40.41 -21.73 30.64
CA MET A 403 40.34 -22.60 29.46
C MET A 403 39.92 -21.78 28.23
N ALA A 404 40.78 -21.73 27.22
CA ALA A 404 40.53 -20.98 25.98
C ALA A 404 40.69 -21.86 24.73
N LEU A 405 39.94 -21.51 23.70
CA LEU A 405 39.82 -22.26 22.46
C LEU A 405 40.10 -21.35 21.25
N PHE A 406 40.90 -21.88 20.32
CA PHE A 406 41.32 -21.19 19.10
C PHE A 406 40.93 -22.03 17.88
N SER A 407 40.08 -21.47 17.03
CA SER A 407 39.53 -22.15 15.84
C SER A 407 40.28 -21.82 14.53
N GLY A 408 41.28 -20.93 14.63
CA GLY A 408 42.20 -20.53 13.56
C GLY A 408 43.45 -21.40 13.54
N CYS A 409 44.62 -20.77 13.51
CA CYS A 409 45.91 -21.47 13.44
C CYS A 409 46.53 -21.70 14.83
N ALA A 410 47.51 -22.60 14.93
CA ALA A 410 48.17 -22.86 16.21
C ALA A 410 49.01 -21.67 16.71
N ASP A 411 49.49 -20.82 15.80
CA ASP A 411 50.17 -19.57 16.15
C ASP A 411 49.29 -18.63 16.98
N ASP A 412 47.97 -18.61 16.77
CA ASP A 412 47.04 -17.76 17.51
C ASP A 412 47.08 -18.08 19.01
N ALA A 413 47.06 -19.37 19.37
CA ALA A 413 47.16 -19.83 20.75
C ALA A 413 48.54 -19.54 21.38
N VAL A 414 49.63 -19.73 20.62
CA VAL A 414 50.99 -19.46 21.11
C VAL A 414 51.22 -17.96 21.31
N LYS A 415 50.75 -17.11 20.38
CA LYS A 415 50.80 -15.65 20.51
C LYS A 415 49.93 -15.15 21.67
N ALA A 416 48.75 -15.74 21.89
CA ALA A 416 47.93 -15.46 23.06
C ALA A 416 48.66 -15.74 24.37
N ALA A 417 49.29 -16.92 24.51
CA ALA A 417 50.06 -17.27 25.70
C ALA A 417 51.27 -16.34 25.92
N ILE A 418 52.00 -15.99 24.85
CA ILE A 418 53.09 -15.01 24.89
C ILE A 418 52.59 -13.64 25.35
N ALA A 419 51.44 -13.18 24.85
CA ALA A 419 50.82 -11.92 25.26
C ALA A 419 50.33 -11.95 26.72
N MET A 420 49.71 -13.04 27.17
CA MET A 420 49.32 -13.26 28.58
C MET A 420 50.54 -13.16 29.50
N LEU A 421 51.64 -13.82 29.17
CA LEU A 421 52.88 -13.80 29.97
C LEU A 421 53.52 -12.40 30.00
N ARG A 422 53.49 -11.64 28.90
CA ARG A 422 53.97 -10.24 28.86
C ARG A 422 53.15 -9.33 29.78
N ARG A 423 51.81 -9.40 29.68
CA ARG A 423 50.90 -8.64 30.55
C ARG A 423 50.99 -9.05 32.01
N LEU A 424 51.29 -10.32 32.29
CA LEU A 424 51.57 -10.78 33.64
C LEU A 424 52.86 -10.16 34.20
N ALA A 425 53.91 -10.03 33.39
CA ALA A 425 55.14 -9.34 33.78
C ALA A 425 54.88 -7.85 34.08
N GLU A 426 54.13 -7.16 33.23
CA GLU A 426 53.69 -5.77 33.46
C GLU A 426 52.85 -5.63 34.74
N TYR A 427 51.89 -6.54 34.95
CA TYR A 427 51.08 -6.56 36.17
C TYR A 427 51.93 -6.83 37.43
N ASN A 428 52.94 -7.69 37.33
CA ASN A 428 53.87 -7.95 38.43
C ASN A 428 54.70 -6.73 38.81
N LEU A 429 55.10 -5.88 37.86
CA LEU A 429 55.78 -4.60 38.16
C LEU A 429 54.86 -3.69 38.99
N LEU A 430 53.59 -3.55 38.59
CA LEU A 430 52.60 -2.78 39.36
C LEU A 430 52.39 -3.36 40.76
N ARG A 431 52.27 -4.69 40.89
CA ARG A 431 52.12 -5.36 42.18
C ARG A 431 53.33 -5.13 43.10
N GLN A 432 54.54 -5.15 42.56
CA GLN A 432 55.77 -4.86 43.33
C GLN A 432 55.77 -3.42 43.88
N VAL A 433 55.31 -2.44 43.10
CA VAL A 433 55.15 -1.04 43.56
C VAL A 433 54.09 -0.92 44.65
N GLU A 434 53.04 -1.75 44.62
CA GLU A 434 52.01 -1.87 45.66
C GLU A 434 52.42 -2.78 46.85
N GLU A 435 53.70 -3.16 46.97
CA GLU A 435 54.24 -4.10 47.98
C GLU A 435 53.57 -5.50 48.00
N ARG A 436 52.89 -5.88 46.91
CA ARG A 436 52.21 -7.16 46.74
C ARG A 436 53.12 -8.19 46.08
N SER A 437 53.04 -9.44 46.56
CA SER A 437 53.76 -10.57 45.96
C SER A 437 53.47 -10.72 44.47
N THR A 438 54.52 -10.97 43.68
CA THR A 438 54.41 -11.35 42.28
C THR A 438 53.71 -12.69 42.12
N ILE A 439 53.11 -12.88 40.95
CA ILE A 439 52.38 -14.08 40.57
C ILE A 439 52.98 -14.68 39.30
N HIS A 440 52.95 -16.00 39.20
CA HIS A 440 53.42 -16.75 38.04
C HIS A 440 52.27 -17.63 37.55
N ILE A 441 52.23 -17.92 36.26
CA ILE A 441 51.26 -18.84 35.68
C ILE A 441 51.98 -19.99 34.97
N GLY A 442 51.35 -21.17 34.97
CA GLY A 442 51.62 -22.19 33.97
C GLY A 442 50.72 -21.97 32.77
N VAL A 443 51.20 -22.27 31.57
CA VAL A 443 50.38 -22.30 30.35
C VAL A 443 50.69 -23.57 29.56
N GLY A 444 49.65 -24.35 29.24
CA GLY A 444 49.73 -25.56 28.43
C GLY A 444 48.89 -25.44 27.17
N ILE A 445 49.48 -25.72 26.00
CA ILE A 445 48.77 -25.71 24.72
C ILE A 445 48.90 -27.04 24.01
N ASN A 446 47.76 -27.65 23.68
CA ASN A 446 47.70 -28.77 22.74
C ASN A 446 46.69 -28.49 21.63
N THR A 447 47.03 -28.89 20.40
CA THR A 447 46.13 -28.83 19.25
C THR A 447 45.59 -30.23 18.91
N GLY A 448 44.35 -30.30 18.43
CA GLY A 448 43.75 -31.53 17.92
C GLY A 448 42.22 -31.50 17.86
N SER A 449 41.63 -32.58 17.33
CA SER A 449 40.17 -32.73 17.25
C SER A 449 39.51 -32.72 18.64
N LEU A 450 38.42 -31.95 18.75
CA LEU A 450 37.53 -31.93 19.90
C LEU A 450 36.07 -31.93 19.49
N MET A 451 35.17 -32.30 20.42
CA MET A 451 33.74 -32.13 20.27
C MET A 451 33.28 -30.98 21.16
N LEU A 452 32.76 -29.92 20.54
CA LEU A 452 32.16 -28.75 21.21
C LEU A 452 30.64 -28.89 21.12
N GLY A 453 29.91 -28.74 22.23
CA GLY A 453 28.45 -28.91 22.21
C GLY A 453 27.76 -28.55 23.51
N THR A 454 26.45 -28.83 23.58
CA THR A 454 25.63 -28.61 24.77
C THR A 454 25.35 -29.91 25.52
N VAL A 455 25.51 -29.88 26.83
CA VAL A 455 25.14 -30.98 27.74
C VAL A 455 24.34 -30.45 28.93
N GLY A 456 23.57 -31.32 29.58
CA GLY A 456 22.77 -30.96 30.75
C GLY A 456 21.36 -31.54 30.69
N GLY A 457 20.42 -30.82 31.31
CA GLY A 457 18.99 -31.17 31.34
C GLY A 457 18.12 -30.12 30.65
N PRO A 458 16.80 -30.34 30.54
CA PRO A 458 15.90 -29.47 29.80
C PRO A 458 15.86 -28.02 30.33
N ASN A 459 16.13 -27.80 31.61
CA ASN A 459 16.09 -26.49 32.26
C ASN A 459 17.47 -25.86 32.49
N ARG A 460 18.57 -26.60 32.24
CA ARG A 460 19.95 -26.11 32.39
C ARG A 460 20.86 -26.85 31.41
N MET A 461 21.23 -26.16 30.35
CA MET A 461 22.28 -26.55 29.43
C MET A 461 23.59 -25.86 29.82
N ASP A 462 24.71 -26.50 29.50
CA ASP A 462 26.07 -26.01 29.71
C ASP A 462 26.86 -26.20 28.41
N GLY A 463 27.69 -25.22 28.05
CA GLY A 463 28.63 -25.36 26.94
C GLY A 463 29.78 -26.25 27.37
N THR A 464 30.09 -27.30 26.60
CA THR A 464 31.13 -28.25 26.95
C THR A 464 32.02 -28.62 25.78
N VAL A 465 33.22 -29.07 26.14
CA VAL A 465 34.27 -29.51 25.24
C VAL A 465 34.70 -30.89 25.70
N ILE A 466 34.58 -31.90 24.84
CA ILE A 466 34.93 -33.29 25.16
C ILE A 466 36.01 -33.76 24.18
N SER A 467 37.22 -34.00 24.70
CA SER A 467 38.33 -34.61 23.95
C SER A 467 39.50 -35.03 24.86
N ASP A 468 40.25 -36.05 24.43
CA ASP A 468 41.61 -36.30 24.93
C ASP A 468 42.55 -35.11 24.70
N ALA A 469 42.33 -34.32 23.64
CA ALA A 469 43.13 -33.14 23.33
C ALA A 469 43.03 -32.06 24.41
N VAL A 470 41.87 -31.92 25.05
CA VAL A 470 41.64 -31.03 26.20
C VAL A 470 42.39 -31.54 27.43
N ASN A 471 42.26 -32.84 27.72
CA ASN A 471 42.97 -33.50 28.83
C ASN A 471 44.49 -33.38 28.71
N LEU A 472 45.03 -33.45 27.48
CA LEU A 472 46.45 -33.24 27.22
C LEU A 472 46.86 -31.78 27.43
N ALA A 473 46.08 -30.79 26.96
CA ALA A 473 46.37 -29.37 27.19
C ALA A 473 46.43 -29.03 28.69
N ALA A 474 45.44 -29.49 29.47
CA ALA A 474 45.41 -29.31 30.92
C ALA A 474 46.61 -29.98 31.61
N ARG A 475 47.01 -31.19 31.17
CA ARG A 475 48.19 -31.86 31.72
C ARG A 475 49.50 -31.14 31.36
N LEU A 476 49.60 -30.54 30.18
CA LEU A 476 50.75 -29.73 29.79
C LEU A 476 50.86 -28.47 30.64
N GLU A 477 49.73 -27.83 31.00
CA GLU A 477 49.74 -26.75 31.99
C GLU A 477 50.37 -27.29 33.28
N THR A 478 49.83 -28.36 33.87
CA THR A 478 50.29 -28.81 35.20
C THR A 478 51.79 -29.16 35.19
N LEU A 479 52.25 -29.79 34.12
CA LEU A 479 53.66 -30.15 33.91
C LEU A 479 54.61 -28.95 33.82
N THR A 480 54.13 -27.75 33.44
CA THR A 480 54.98 -26.54 33.42
C THR A 480 55.63 -26.29 34.80
N LYS A 481 54.97 -26.68 35.90
CA LYS A 481 55.52 -26.61 37.27
C LYS A 481 56.70 -27.57 37.46
N ASP A 482 56.57 -28.80 36.98
CA ASP A 482 57.52 -29.90 37.20
C ASP A 482 58.84 -29.70 36.45
N TYR A 483 58.87 -28.81 35.45
CA TYR A 483 60.08 -28.37 34.74
C TYR A 483 60.50 -26.92 35.09
N GLY A 484 59.72 -26.20 35.89
CA GLY A 484 60.02 -24.82 36.28
C GLY A 484 59.94 -23.81 35.13
N VAL A 485 59.00 -24.01 34.20
CA VAL A 485 58.80 -23.18 33.00
C VAL A 485 57.41 -22.52 32.99
N SER A 486 57.20 -21.56 32.07
CA SER A 486 55.93 -20.81 31.98
C SER A 486 54.99 -21.29 30.88
N LEU A 487 55.52 -21.81 29.76
CA LEU A 487 54.72 -22.22 28.59
C LEU A 487 55.24 -23.53 27.99
N LEU A 488 54.36 -24.53 27.94
CA LEU A 488 54.59 -25.80 27.25
C LEU A 488 53.58 -25.99 26.11
N ILE A 489 54.07 -26.45 24.96
CA ILE A 489 53.25 -26.81 23.81
C ILE A 489 53.46 -28.29 23.44
N SER A 490 52.40 -28.94 22.96
CA SER A 490 52.50 -30.30 22.43
C SER A 490 53.18 -30.33 21.06
N HIS A 491 53.66 -31.52 20.68
CA HIS A 491 54.08 -31.81 19.31
C HIS A 491 53.00 -31.49 18.26
N HIS A 492 51.72 -31.74 18.57
CA HIS A 492 50.62 -31.42 17.66
C HIS A 492 50.51 -29.91 17.40
N THR A 493 50.62 -29.10 18.46
CA THR A 493 50.68 -27.64 18.34
C THR A 493 51.89 -27.21 17.51
N PHE A 494 53.07 -27.76 17.83
CA PHE A 494 54.32 -27.41 17.16
C PHE A 494 54.30 -27.70 15.64
N LEU A 495 53.73 -28.84 15.23
CA LEU A 495 53.58 -29.19 13.81
C LEU A 495 52.60 -28.30 13.04
N GLN A 496 51.69 -27.59 13.73
CA GLN A 496 50.72 -26.69 13.11
C GLN A 496 51.11 -25.20 13.18
N LEU A 497 52.30 -24.88 13.69
CA LEU A 497 52.84 -23.52 13.61
C LEU A 497 53.29 -23.23 12.18
N ASN A 498 52.88 -22.08 11.63
CA ASN A 498 53.22 -21.68 10.27
C ASN A 498 54.72 -21.39 10.13
N HIS A 499 55.31 -20.71 11.13
CA HIS A 499 56.72 -20.33 11.14
C HIS A 499 57.37 -20.69 12.50
N PRO A 500 57.62 -21.99 12.79
CA PRO A 500 58.13 -22.43 14.09
C PRO A 500 59.48 -21.79 14.49
N VAL A 501 60.27 -21.37 13.48
CA VAL A 501 61.60 -20.74 13.65
C VAL A 501 61.55 -19.31 14.20
N GLU A 502 60.38 -18.66 14.20
CA GLU A 502 60.21 -17.31 14.75
C GLU A 502 60.09 -17.31 16.29
N TYR A 503 59.84 -18.48 16.90
CA TYR A 503 59.70 -18.63 18.34
C TYR A 503 60.97 -19.18 18.98
N ALA A 504 61.38 -18.64 20.13
CA ALA A 504 62.38 -19.29 20.98
C ALA A 504 61.78 -20.54 21.66
N PHE A 505 62.10 -21.73 21.15
CA PHE A 505 61.63 -23.02 21.66
C PHE A 505 62.74 -24.07 21.84
N ARG A 506 62.50 -25.10 22.66
CA ARG A 506 63.31 -26.34 22.74
C ARG A 506 62.48 -27.54 23.21
N ALA A 507 62.90 -28.76 22.89
CA ALA A 507 62.28 -29.96 23.45
C ALA A 507 62.56 -30.08 24.96
N ILE A 508 61.61 -30.61 25.75
CA ILE A 508 61.75 -30.70 27.23
C ILE A 508 61.42 -32.06 27.86
N ASP A 509 60.47 -32.85 27.33
CA ASP A 509 60.20 -34.24 27.74
C ASP A 509 59.30 -34.91 26.67
N ARG A 510 58.95 -36.18 26.88
CA ARG A 510 57.94 -36.96 26.14
C ARG A 510 56.91 -37.51 27.12
N VAL A 511 55.63 -37.21 26.91
CA VAL A 511 54.55 -37.54 27.86
C VAL A 511 53.55 -38.52 27.27
N THR A 512 53.14 -39.51 28.06
CA THR A 512 52.11 -40.47 27.64
C THR A 512 50.72 -39.91 27.87
N VAL A 513 49.85 -39.96 26.85
CA VAL A 513 48.43 -39.62 27.01
C VAL A 513 47.76 -40.70 27.87
N LYS A 514 47.01 -40.31 28.90
CA LYS A 514 46.40 -41.25 29.86
C LYS A 514 45.46 -42.22 29.12
N GLY A 515 45.76 -43.51 29.17
CA GLY A 515 44.98 -44.55 28.47
C GLY A 515 45.42 -44.84 27.03
N LYS A 516 46.51 -44.23 26.53
CA LYS A 516 47.10 -44.52 25.22
C LYS A 516 48.59 -44.85 25.35
N SER A 517 49.10 -45.66 24.42
CA SER A 517 50.52 -46.03 24.32
C SER A 517 51.38 -44.97 23.61
N GLU A 518 50.74 -43.96 23.02
CA GLU A 518 51.39 -42.88 22.27
C GLU A 518 52.12 -41.90 23.20
N MET A 519 53.39 -41.63 22.88
CA MET A 519 54.21 -40.61 23.53
C MET A 519 54.18 -39.33 22.71
N VAL A 520 53.75 -38.23 23.33
CA VAL A 520 53.72 -36.89 22.73
C VAL A 520 54.95 -36.12 23.19
N PHE A 521 55.76 -35.64 22.26
CA PHE A 521 56.86 -34.73 22.59
C PHE A 521 56.31 -33.39 23.08
N VAL A 522 57.01 -32.81 24.05
CA VAL A 522 56.66 -31.53 24.66
C VAL A 522 57.79 -30.53 24.40
N PHE A 523 57.41 -29.32 24.03
CA PHE A 523 58.33 -28.23 23.77
C PHE A 523 58.07 -27.07 24.74
N GLU A 524 59.14 -26.53 25.31
CA GLU A 524 59.10 -25.25 26.01
C GLU A 524 59.16 -24.12 24.98
N VAL A 525 58.28 -23.12 25.12
CA VAL A 525 58.38 -21.84 24.40
C VAL A 525 58.76 -20.76 25.40
N PHE A 526 59.95 -20.20 25.26
CA PHE A 526 60.58 -19.30 26.24
C PHE A 526 60.82 -17.89 25.67
N GLU A 527 59.93 -17.46 24.76
CA GLU A 527 59.99 -16.16 24.08
C GLU A 527 59.91 -14.96 25.04
N VAL A 528 59.24 -15.13 26.19
CA VAL A 528 59.00 -14.07 27.19
C VAL A 528 60.03 -14.08 28.33
N ASP A 529 61.00 -15.00 28.30
CA ASP A 529 62.06 -15.03 29.30
C ASP A 529 62.91 -13.74 29.28
N PRO A 530 63.50 -13.34 30.43
CA PRO A 530 64.46 -12.24 30.49
C PRO A 530 65.55 -12.39 29.40
N PRO A 531 65.99 -11.30 28.75
CA PRO A 531 66.84 -11.38 27.55
C PRO A 531 68.10 -12.26 27.71
N GLU A 532 68.74 -12.23 28.88
CA GLU A 532 69.92 -13.05 29.15
C GLU A 532 69.58 -14.54 29.37
N LEU A 533 68.49 -14.85 30.07
CA LEU A 533 68.01 -16.23 30.22
C LEU A 533 67.62 -16.83 28.86
N ARG A 534 66.95 -16.04 28.02
CA ARG A 534 66.54 -16.43 26.66
C ARG A 534 67.74 -16.66 25.74
N LYS A 535 68.73 -15.75 25.72
CA LYS A 535 70.00 -15.95 25.01
C LYS A 535 70.74 -17.19 25.50
N GLY A 536 70.80 -17.38 26.81
CA GLY A 536 71.40 -18.57 27.43
C GLY A 536 70.75 -19.86 26.96
N LYS A 537 69.41 -19.96 27.02
CA LYS A 537 68.65 -21.12 26.53
C LYS A 537 68.81 -21.37 25.03
N LEU A 538 68.92 -20.32 24.21
CA LEU A 538 69.24 -20.46 22.78
C LEU A 538 70.65 -21.00 22.55
N ALA A 539 71.65 -20.51 23.28
CA ALA A 539 73.04 -20.95 23.18
C ALA A 539 73.25 -22.40 23.67
N THR A 540 72.51 -22.82 24.71
CA THR A 540 72.60 -24.18 25.28
C THR A 540 71.63 -25.18 24.65
N LYS A 541 70.69 -24.75 23.79
CA LYS A 541 69.59 -25.57 23.24
C LYS A 541 70.05 -26.96 22.80
N SER A 542 71.02 -27.03 21.89
CA SER A 542 71.48 -28.31 21.32
C SER A 542 72.13 -29.21 22.36
N THR A 543 72.88 -28.66 23.32
CA THR A 543 73.49 -29.40 24.43
C THR A 543 72.43 -29.93 25.39
N PHE A 544 71.42 -29.12 25.69
CA PHE A 544 70.29 -29.48 26.55
C PHE A 544 69.44 -30.60 25.93
N GLU A 545 69.09 -30.48 24.64
CA GLU A 545 68.32 -31.50 23.92
C GLU A 545 69.10 -32.83 23.80
N GLN A 546 70.43 -32.78 23.64
CA GLN A 546 71.29 -33.97 23.73
C GLN A 546 71.32 -34.57 25.15
N ALA A 547 71.37 -33.75 26.19
CA ALA A 547 71.29 -34.20 27.59
C ALA A 547 69.98 -34.94 27.87
N LEU A 548 68.84 -34.42 27.39
CA LEU A 548 67.55 -35.10 27.51
C LEU A 548 67.50 -36.43 26.76
N TRP A 549 68.10 -36.50 25.57
CA TRP A 549 68.21 -37.75 24.83
C TRP A 549 69.01 -38.81 25.60
N ARG A 550 70.13 -38.42 26.24
CA ARG A 550 70.92 -39.30 27.12
C ARG A 550 70.16 -39.70 28.39
N TYR A 551 69.46 -38.76 29.02
CA TYR A 551 68.59 -39.03 30.18
C TYR A 551 67.52 -40.08 29.86
N HIS A 552 66.88 -39.98 28.70
CA HIS A 552 65.88 -40.92 28.21
C HIS A 552 66.42 -42.28 27.74
N GLN A 553 67.75 -42.47 27.76
CA GLN A 553 68.47 -43.74 27.54
C GLN A 553 69.10 -44.30 28.83
N ASP A 554 68.70 -43.80 30.01
CA ASP A 554 69.27 -44.14 31.32
C ASP A 554 70.79 -43.86 31.47
N CYS A 555 71.36 -43.07 30.55
CA CYS A 555 72.76 -42.62 30.54
C CYS A 555 72.93 -41.37 31.41
N PHE A 556 72.56 -41.48 32.69
CA PHE A 556 72.42 -40.35 33.62
C PHE A 556 73.72 -39.57 33.87
N GLN A 557 74.89 -40.20 33.78
CA GLN A 557 76.17 -39.52 33.99
C GLN A 557 76.54 -38.61 32.80
N GLU A 558 76.45 -39.11 31.56
CA GLU A 558 76.61 -38.30 30.35
C GLU A 558 75.59 -37.14 30.29
N ALA A 559 74.34 -37.42 30.69
CA ALA A 559 73.30 -36.39 30.80
C ALA A 559 73.67 -35.32 31.84
N ALA A 560 74.16 -35.71 33.02
CA ALA A 560 74.58 -34.78 34.07
C ALA A 560 75.74 -33.88 33.64
N GLU A 561 76.73 -34.40 32.91
CA GLU A 561 77.86 -33.62 32.38
C GLU A 561 77.37 -32.54 31.39
N LEU A 562 76.53 -32.93 30.42
CA LEU A 562 75.92 -32.01 29.45
C LEU A 562 75.02 -30.95 30.12
N LEU A 563 74.29 -31.31 31.18
CA LEU A 563 73.47 -30.38 31.96
C LEU A 563 74.31 -29.41 32.79
N GLN A 564 75.44 -29.85 33.34
CA GLN A 564 76.40 -28.96 33.99
C GLN A 564 77.00 -27.96 33.00
N ASP A 565 77.31 -28.37 31.76
CA ASP A 565 77.77 -27.46 30.72
C ASP A 565 76.69 -26.43 30.32
N CYS A 566 75.42 -26.85 30.27
CA CYS A 566 74.30 -25.92 30.10
C CYS A 566 74.24 -24.89 31.25
N LEU A 567 74.40 -25.34 32.51
CA LEU A 567 74.33 -24.49 33.69
C LEU A 567 75.57 -23.59 33.90
N LYS A 568 76.73 -23.92 33.32
CA LYS A 568 77.89 -23.01 33.25
C LYS A 568 77.60 -21.77 32.40
N ILE A 569 76.87 -21.95 31.30
CA ILE A 569 76.48 -20.87 30.38
C ILE A 569 75.22 -20.15 30.88
N ASN A 570 74.26 -20.89 31.41
CA ASN A 570 72.96 -20.36 31.84
C ASN A 570 72.55 -20.89 33.23
N PRO A 571 73.14 -20.37 34.34
CA PRO A 571 72.91 -20.90 35.69
C PRO A 571 71.45 -20.82 36.16
N ALA A 572 70.66 -19.91 35.60
CA ALA A 572 69.27 -19.66 35.97
C ALA A 572 68.26 -20.58 35.24
N ASP A 573 68.72 -21.51 34.39
CA ASP A 573 67.87 -22.44 33.66
C ASP A 573 67.29 -23.53 34.59
N ARG A 574 66.09 -23.27 35.14
CA ARG A 574 65.46 -24.17 36.13
C ARG A 574 65.19 -25.57 35.58
N ALA A 575 64.90 -25.73 34.28
CA ALA A 575 64.72 -27.04 33.68
C ALA A 575 66.03 -27.85 33.70
N ALA A 576 67.17 -27.21 33.37
CA ALA A 576 68.48 -27.87 33.44
C ALA A 576 68.89 -28.22 34.87
N GLN A 577 68.58 -27.37 35.86
CA GLN A 577 68.77 -27.68 37.28
C GLN A 577 67.96 -28.93 37.69
N ILE A 578 66.66 -28.95 37.38
CA ILE A 578 65.76 -30.07 37.73
C ILE A 578 66.22 -31.37 37.09
N TYR A 579 66.65 -31.36 35.82
CA TYR A 579 67.18 -32.56 35.19
C TYR A 579 68.53 -33.00 35.78
N LEU A 580 69.39 -32.08 36.20
CA LEU A 580 70.65 -32.43 36.87
C LEU A 580 70.39 -33.06 38.25
N GLU A 581 69.50 -32.48 39.04
CA GLU A 581 69.00 -33.02 40.32
C GLU A 581 68.45 -34.46 40.11
N ARG A 582 67.63 -34.68 39.06
CA ARG A 582 67.10 -36.00 38.69
C ARG A 582 68.19 -36.99 38.26
N CYS A 583 69.22 -36.56 37.52
CA CYS A 583 70.34 -37.41 37.13
C CYS A 583 71.16 -37.85 38.35
N GLN A 584 71.50 -36.92 39.23
CA GLN A 584 72.25 -37.19 40.47
C GLN A 584 71.53 -38.20 41.35
N ALA A 585 70.23 -37.96 41.63
CA ALA A 585 69.40 -38.89 42.39
C ALA A 585 69.26 -40.29 41.74
N LYS A 586 69.43 -40.41 40.42
CA LYS A 586 69.43 -41.70 39.71
C LYS A 586 70.79 -42.40 39.69
N CYS A 587 71.89 -41.64 39.78
CA CYS A 587 73.24 -42.18 39.95
C CYS A 587 73.50 -42.67 41.38
N GLU A 588 72.94 -41.99 42.40
CA GLU A 588 73.10 -42.37 43.82
C GLU A 588 72.28 -43.63 44.23
N ASN A 589 71.29 -44.01 43.41
CA ASN A 589 70.43 -45.18 43.64
C ASN A 589 70.77 -46.39 42.73
N LYS A 590 71.99 -46.43 42.18
CA LYS A 590 72.56 -47.56 41.42
C LYS A 590 73.81 -48.09 42.11
#